data_AF-B2KI78-F1
#
_entry.id   AF-B2KI78-F1
#
_cell.length_a   1.000
_cell.length_b   1.000
_cell.length_c   1.000
_cell.angle_alpha   90.00
_cell.angle_beta   90.00
_cell.angle_gamma   90.00
#
_symmetry.space_group_name_H-M   'P 1'
#
loop_
_entity.id
_entity.type
_entity.pdbx_description
1 polymer ?
#
loop_
_entity_poly.entity_id
_entity_poly.type
_entity_poly.pdbx_seq_one_letter_code
_entity_poly.pdbx_strand_id
1 'polypeptide(L)'
;MVTGLMTKAEKSPKGFLESYEEMLSYALRPETWATTRLELEGRGVVCMSFFDIVLDFILMDAFEDLENPPSSVLAVLRNRWLSDSFKETALATACWSVLKAKRRLLMVPDGFISHFYSVSEHVSPVLAFGFLGPKPQLAEVCAFFKHQIVQYLRDMFDLDNVRYTSVPALADDILQLSRRRSEILLGYLGAPGASSVGLNGELPRGNGPMEELE
;
A
#
# COMPACT_ATOMS: atom_id res chain seq x y z
N MET A 1 1.58 4.90 -8.09
CA MET A 1 0.20 4.32 -8.14
C MET A 1 -0.73 5.00 -7.15
N VAL A 2 -0.47 4.93 -5.83
CA VAL A 2 -1.32 5.54 -4.79
C VAL A 2 -1.56 7.04 -5.00
N THR A 3 -0.53 7.81 -5.37
CA THR A 3 -0.69 9.23 -5.71
C THR A 3 -1.70 9.46 -6.84
N GLY A 4 -1.67 8.63 -7.90
CA GLY A 4 -2.64 8.73 -9.00
C GLY A 4 -4.06 8.40 -8.56
N LEU A 5 -4.23 7.43 -7.64
CA LEU A 5 -5.52 7.14 -7.03
C LEU A 5 -6.04 8.32 -6.19
N MET A 6 -5.19 8.94 -5.38
CA MET A 6 -5.56 10.12 -4.59
C MET A 6 -5.96 11.30 -5.47
N THR A 7 -5.23 11.54 -6.57
CA THR A 7 -5.58 12.58 -7.54
C THR A 7 -6.94 12.30 -8.20
N LYS A 8 -7.24 11.04 -8.57
CA LYS A 8 -8.56 10.65 -9.07
C LYS A 8 -9.69 10.81 -8.04
N ALA A 9 -9.36 10.76 -6.76
CA ALA A 9 -10.27 11.03 -5.67
C ALA A 9 -10.37 12.53 -5.30
N GLU A 10 -9.76 13.43 -6.08
CA GLU A 10 -9.70 14.87 -5.82
C GLU A 10 -9.05 15.20 -4.46
N LYS A 11 -8.12 14.36 -3.99
CA LYS A 11 -7.35 14.56 -2.77
C LYS A 11 -5.91 14.97 -3.07
N SER A 12 -5.38 15.84 -2.21
CA SER A 12 -3.97 16.20 -2.25
C SER A 12 -3.11 15.02 -1.81
N PRO A 13 -2.11 14.59 -2.60
CA PRO A 13 -1.20 13.52 -2.22
C PRO A 13 -0.09 13.96 -1.26
N LYS A 14 0.01 15.26 -0.93
CA LYS A 14 1.13 15.82 -0.17
C LYS A 14 1.35 15.12 1.18
N GLY A 15 0.31 15.03 2.02
CA GLY A 15 0.44 14.40 3.34
C GLY A 15 0.78 12.91 3.27
N PHE A 16 0.26 12.22 2.25
CA PHE A 16 0.64 10.82 1.99
C PHE A 16 2.13 10.70 1.65
N LEU A 17 2.66 11.56 0.78
CA LEU A 17 4.06 11.54 0.40
C LEU A 17 4.99 11.83 1.58
N GLU A 18 4.66 12.83 2.39
CA GLU A 18 5.40 13.17 3.62
C GLU A 18 5.43 11.98 4.59
N SER A 19 4.27 11.39 4.91
CA SER A 19 4.18 10.22 5.80
C SER A 19 4.89 8.99 5.23
N TYR A 20 4.85 8.81 3.90
CA TYR A 20 5.51 7.69 3.23
C TYR A 20 7.04 7.82 3.28
N GLU A 21 7.56 9.03 3.08
CA GLU A 21 8.99 9.32 3.17
C GLU A 21 9.51 9.14 4.59
N GLU A 22 8.74 9.54 5.61
CA GLU A 22 9.07 9.27 7.01
C GLU A 22 9.11 7.77 7.32
N MET A 23 8.11 7.00 6.85
CA MET A 23 8.08 5.55 7.01
C MET A 23 9.26 4.87 6.31
N LEU A 24 9.62 5.32 5.10
CA LEU A 24 10.78 4.79 4.37
C LEU A 24 12.08 5.09 5.11
N SER A 25 12.23 6.33 5.58
CA SER A 25 13.38 6.77 6.38
C SER A 25 13.52 5.94 7.66
N TYR A 26 12.40 5.59 8.31
CA TYR A 26 12.39 4.69 9.46
C TYR A 26 12.85 3.27 9.09
N ALA A 27 12.34 2.72 7.99
CA ALA A 27 12.60 1.34 7.57
C ALA A 27 14.05 1.12 7.11
N LEU A 28 14.71 2.16 6.62
CA LEU A 28 16.10 2.11 6.18
C LEU A 28 17.12 2.07 7.33
N ARG A 29 16.69 2.32 8.57
CA ARG A 29 17.56 2.31 9.77
C ARG A 29 17.78 0.88 10.29
N PRO A 30 18.98 0.29 10.19
CA PRO A 30 19.21 -1.10 10.62
C PRO A 30 18.90 -1.36 12.10
N GLU A 31 19.05 -0.35 12.94
CA GLU A 31 18.74 -0.38 14.37
C GLU A 31 17.25 -0.62 14.66
N THR A 32 16.34 -0.28 13.74
CA THR A 32 14.89 -0.49 13.91
C THR A 32 14.44 -1.87 13.47
N TRP A 33 15.28 -2.64 12.75
CA TRP A 33 14.87 -3.89 12.10
C TRP A 33 14.46 -4.98 13.09
N ALA A 34 15.17 -5.11 14.22
CA ALA A 34 14.81 -6.09 15.24
C ALA A 34 13.43 -5.83 15.84
N THR A 35 13.16 -4.55 16.18
CA THR A 35 11.86 -4.12 16.69
C THR A 35 10.76 -4.27 15.64
N THR A 36 11.04 -3.86 14.39
CA THR A 36 10.10 -4.00 13.26
C THR A 36 9.73 -5.46 13.04
N ARG A 37 10.70 -6.38 13.11
CA ARG A 37 10.46 -7.82 13.00
C ARG A 37 9.48 -8.29 14.07
N LEU A 38 9.71 -7.94 15.33
CA LEU A 38 8.84 -8.33 16.44
C LEU A 38 7.42 -7.76 16.28
N GLU A 39 7.28 -6.51 15.82
CA GLU A 39 5.97 -5.90 15.55
C GLU A 39 5.19 -6.64 14.45
N LEU A 40 5.89 -7.09 13.42
CA LEU A 40 5.35 -7.80 12.25
C LEU A 40 5.03 -9.27 12.58
N GLU A 41 5.92 -9.98 13.28
CA GLU A 41 5.68 -11.34 13.76
C GLU A 41 4.46 -11.40 14.68
N GLY A 42 4.30 -10.41 15.57
CA GLY A 42 3.12 -10.28 16.43
C GLY A 42 1.81 -10.05 15.67
N ARG A 43 1.88 -9.77 14.36
CA ARG A 43 0.74 -9.61 13.44
C ARG A 43 0.63 -10.75 12.42
N GLY A 44 1.43 -11.81 12.58
CA GLY A 44 1.40 -12.98 11.72
C GLY A 44 2.25 -12.89 10.45
N VAL A 45 3.06 -11.83 10.30
CA VAL A 45 3.98 -11.69 9.17
C VAL A 45 5.19 -12.60 9.39
N VAL A 46 5.39 -13.56 8.48
CA VAL A 46 6.43 -14.60 8.63
C VAL A 46 7.79 -14.10 8.18
N CYS A 47 7.87 -13.51 6.98
CA CYS A 47 9.11 -12.95 6.45
C CYS A 47 9.00 -11.42 6.34
N MET A 48 10.08 -10.69 6.65
CA MET A 48 10.17 -9.26 6.34
C MET A 48 10.46 -9.05 4.85
N SER A 49 9.56 -9.55 4.00
CA SER A 49 9.64 -9.48 2.55
C SER A 49 8.62 -8.47 2.02
N PHE A 50 8.85 -7.98 0.80
CA PHE A 50 7.85 -7.14 0.13
C PHE A 50 6.50 -7.86 -0.02
N PHE A 51 6.51 -9.18 -0.25
CA PHE A 51 5.30 -9.95 -0.50
C PHE A 51 4.47 -10.10 0.78
N ASP A 52 5.07 -10.58 1.86
CA ASP A 52 4.39 -10.79 3.15
C ASP A 52 3.93 -9.47 3.77
N ILE A 53 4.75 -8.40 3.67
CA ILE A 53 4.40 -7.10 4.28
C ILE A 53 3.42 -6.34 3.39
N VAL A 54 3.79 -6.07 2.13
CA VAL A 54 3.04 -5.12 1.30
C VAL A 54 1.84 -5.79 0.65
N LEU A 55 2.01 -6.99 0.09
CA LEU A 55 0.90 -7.63 -0.62
C LEU A 55 -0.05 -8.31 0.35
N ASP A 56 0.46 -9.13 1.26
CA ASP A 56 -0.36 -9.93 2.17
C ASP A 56 -0.89 -9.07 3.33
N PHE A 57 -0.02 -8.70 4.27
CA PHE A 57 -0.41 -7.97 5.48
C PHE A 57 -1.04 -6.59 5.23
N ILE A 58 -0.63 -5.85 4.20
CA ILE A 58 -1.19 -4.51 3.95
C ILE A 58 -2.35 -4.56 2.95
N LEU A 59 -2.13 -5.07 1.75
CA LEU A 59 -3.12 -4.94 0.67
C LEU A 59 -4.24 -5.98 0.79
N MET A 60 -3.92 -7.25 1.05
CA MET A 60 -4.94 -8.29 1.15
C MET A 60 -5.82 -8.10 2.38
N ASP A 61 -5.23 -7.85 3.56
CA ASP A 61 -5.99 -7.52 4.78
C ASP A 61 -6.90 -6.30 4.56
N ALA A 62 -6.39 -5.24 3.92
CA ALA A 62 -7.20 -4.05 3.65
C ALA A 62 -8.37 -4.37 2.70
N PHE A 63 -8.17 -5.21 1.68
CA PHE A 63 -9.26 -5.59 0.77
C PHE A 63 -10.30 -6.48 1.43
N GLU A 64 -9.92 -7.35 2.36
CA GLU A 64 -10.83 -8.16 3.16
C GLU A 64 -11.65 -7.31 4.14
N ASP A 65 -11.00 -6.37 4.84
CA ASP A 65 -11.65 -5.40 5.72
C ASP A 65 -12.70 -4.56 4.98
N LEU A 66 -12.41 -4.22 3.71
CA LEU A 66 -13.30 -3.43 2.86
C LEU A 66 -14.47 -4.24 2.29
N GLU A 67 -14.33 -5.56 2.13
CA GLU A 67 -15.44 -6.45 1.77
C GLU A 67 -16.41 -6.68 2.93
N ASN A 68 -15.92 -6.58 4.17
CA ASN A 68 -16.67 -6.82 5.39
C ASN A 68 -16.76 -5.58 6.30
N PRO A 69 -17.29 -4.44 5.81
CA PRO A 69 -17.29 -3.20 6.58
C PRO A 69 -18.24 -3.25 7.79
N PRO A 70 -17.95 -2.51 8.87
CA PRO A 70 -18.83 -2.42 10.03
C PRO A 70 -20.25 -1.94 9.67
N SER A 71 -21.27 -2.49 10.35
CA SER A 71 -22.68 -2.13 10.10
C SER A 71 -22.97 -0.64 10.30
N SER A 72 -22.26 0.02 11.21
CA SER A 72 -22.35 1.47 11.44
C SER A 72 -21.88 2.28 10.23
N VAL A 73 -20.81 1.85 9.55
CA VAL A 73 -20.32 2.46 8.31
C VAL A 73 -21.35 2.29 7.20
N LEU A 74 -21.87 1.08 7.03
CA LEU A 74 -22.91 0.79 6.04
C LEU A 74 -24.17 1.63 6.25
N ALA A 75 -24.60 1.82 7.50
CA ALA A 75 -25.78 2.60 7.84
C ALA A 75 -25.64 4.07 7.37
N VAL A 76 -24.46 4.69 7.56
CA VAL A 76 -24.19 6.06 7.10
C VAL A 76 -24.17 6.12 5.57
N LEU A 77 -23.44 5.21 4.92
CA LEU A 77 -23.26 5.23 3.46
C LEU A 77 -24.57 4.97 2.70
N ARG A 78 -25.43 4.09 3.24
CA ARG A 78 -26.74 3.75 2.65
C ARG A 78 -27.85 4.76 2.98
N ASN A 79 -27.58 5.75 3.83
CA ASN A 79 -28.59 6.75 4.17
C ASN A 79 -28.79 7.73 2.99
N ARG A 80 -29.98 7.69 2.38
CA ARG A 80 -30.33 8.54 1.22
C ARG A 80 -30.52 10.01 1.55
N TRP A 81 -30.67 10.35 2.83
CA TRP A 81 -30.90 11.72 3.31
C TRP A 81 -29.60 12.46 3.61
N LEU A 82 -28.46 11.77 3.65
CA LEU A 82 -27.16 12.36 3.88
C LEU A 82 -26.50 12.72 2.55
N SER A 83 -25.87 13.89 2.49
CA SER A 83 -25.06 14.29 1.33
C SER A 83 -23.82 13.41 1.20
N ASP A 84 -23.30 13.31 -0.02
CA ASP A 84 -22.08 12.54 -0.28
C ASP A 84 -20.86 13.12 0.43
N SER A 85 -20.79 14.45 0.56
CA SER A 85 -19.75 15.14 1.33
C SER A 85 -19.80 14.78 2.82
N PHE A 86 -21.01 14.64 3.39
CA PHE A 86 -21.18 14.23 4.77
C PHE A 86 -20.77 12.76 4.96
N LYS A 87 -21.19 11.88 4.04
CA LYS A 87 -20.80 10.47 4.04
C LYS A 87 -19.29 10.30 3.98
N GLU A 88 -18.63 11.06 3.11
CA GLU A 88 -17.18 11.05 2.95
C GLU A 88 -16.46 11.48 4.24
N THR A 89 -16.95 12.56 4.86
CA THR A 89 -16.39 13.08 6.12
C THR A 89 -16.60 12.12 7.29
N ALA A 90 -17.80 11.55 7.40
CA ALA A 90 -18.14 10.57 8.44
C ALA A 90 -17.28 9.30 8.29
N LEU A 91 -17.07 8.83 7.07
CA LEU A 91 -16.22 7.67 6.79
C LEU A 91 -14.76 7.95 7.14
N ALA A 92 -14.22 9.10 6.73
CA ALA A 92 -12.86 9.51 7.08
C ALA A 92 -12.68 9.60 8.61
N THR A 93 -13.67 10.12 9.32
CA THR A 93 -13.67 10.21 10.79
C THR A 93 -13.71 8.82 11.43
N ALA A 94 -14.47 7.88 10.87
CA ALA A 94 -14.52 6.50 11.33
C ALA A 94 -13.15 5.81 11.14
N CYS A 95 -12.56 5.90 9.95
CA CYS A 95 -11.21 5.38 9.67
C CYS A 95 -10.17 5.95 10.64
N TRP A 96 -10.17 7.27 10.85
CA TRP A 96 -9.27 7.92 11.79
C TRP A 96 -9.47 7.45 13.22
N SER A 97 -10.72 7.30 13.67
CA SER A 97 -11.03 6.82 15.03
C SER A 97 -10.49 5.42 15.27
N VAL A 98 -10.62 4.53 14.28
CA VAL A 98 -10.06 3.17 14.33
C VAL A 98 -8.54 3.20 14.37
N LEU A 99 -7.89 3.96 13.47
CA LEU A 99 -6.42 4.08 13.46
C LEU A 99 -5.87 4.68 14.76
N LYS A 100 -6.53 5.70 15.30
CA LYS A 100 -6.19 6.29 16.59
C LYS A 100 -6.33 5.30 17.75
N ALA A 101 -7.39 4.49 17.75
CA ALA A 101 -7.58 3.43 18.74
C ALA A 101 -6.49 2.35 18.62
N LYS A 102 -6.22 1.87 17.40
CA LYS A 102 -5.14 0.90 17.14
C LYS A 102 -3.77 1.45 17.55
N ARG A 103 -3.48 2.72 17.29
CA ARG A 103 -2.20 3.37 17.67
C ARG A 103 -1.97 3.36 19.19
N ARG A 104 -3.03 3.53 20.00
CA ARG A 104 -2.93 3.48 21.48
C ARG A 104 -2.57 2.11 22.03
N LEU A 105 -2.76 1.06 21.24
CA LEU A 105 -2.47 -0.32 21.62
C LEU A 105 -1.10 -0.79 21.12
N LEU A 106 -0.34 0.08 20.45
CA LEU A 106 1.01 -0.26 19.98
C LEU A 106 1.96 -0.35 21.17
N MET A 107 2.71 -1.45 21.22
CA MET A 107 3.79 -1.62 22.19
C MET A 107 4.96 -0.66 21.91
N VAL A 108 5.15 -0.29 20.64
CA VAL A 108 6.21 0.62 20.18
C VAL A 108 5.54 1.87 19.60
N PRO A 109 5.46 2.99 20.35
CA PRO A 109 4.71 4.17 19.94
C PRO A 109 5.23 4.83 18.66
N ASP A 110 6.53 4.71 18.41
CA ASP A 110 7.23 5.22 17.21
C ASP A 110 7.81 4.05 16.40
N GLY A 111 7.06 2.95 16.34
CA GLY A 111 7.42 1.74 15.60
C GLY A 111 7.08 1.82 14.12
N PHE A 112 7.44 0.78 13.37
CA PHE A 112 7.09 0.65 11.95
C PHE A 112 5.58 0.75 11.74
N ILE A 113 4.80 0.11 12.61
CA ILE A 113 3.33 0.11 12.51
C ILE A 113 2.75 1.50 12.79
N SER A 114 3.39 2.30 13.64
CA SER A 114 2.96 3.68 13.90
C SER A 114 3.10 4.55 12.66
N HIS A 115 4.26 4.45 11.97
CA HIS A 115 4.50 5.12 10.69
C HIS A 115 3.56 4.60 9.59
N PHE A 116 3.33 3.30 9.52
CA PHE A 116 2.35 2.71 8.61
C PHE A 116 0.94 3.26 8.85
N TYR A 117 0.53 3.47 10.10
CA TYR A 117 -0.76 4.10 10.40
C TYR A 117 -0.81 5.57 9.94
N SER A 118 0.30 6.31 10.00
CA SER A 118 0.36 7.68 9.46
C SER A 118 0.12 7.69 7.94
N VAL A 119 0.74 6.76 7.21
CA VAL A 119 0.44 6.57 5.77
C VAL A 119 -1.03 6.18 5.56
N SER A 120 -1.54 5.26 6.38
CA SER A 120 -2.90 4.73 6.28
C SER A 120 -3.98 5.78 6.55
N GLU A 121 -3.71 6.80 7.37
CA GLU A 121 -4.63 7.92 7.63
C GLU A 121 -5.01 8.69 6.35
N HIS A 122 -4.11 8.72 5.36
CA HIS A 122 -4.35 9.39 4.09
C HIS A 122 -5.02 8.49 3.05
N VAL A 123 -4.64 7.21 3.00
CA VAL A 123 -5.04 6.30 1.93
C VAL A 123 -6.34 5.55 2.26
N SER A 124 -6.51 5.13 3.51
CA SER A 124 -7.66 4.30 3.92
C SER A 124 -9.01 4.99 3.69
N PRO A 125 -9.20 6.29 4.02
CA PRO A 125 -10.45 6.97 3.73
C PRO A 125 -10.77 7.04 2.23
N VAL A 126 -9.76 7.23 1.38
CA VAL A 126 -9.91 7.28 -0.08
C VAL A 126 -10.35 5.93 -0.62
N LEU A 127 -9.68 4.85 -0.21
CA LEU A 127 -10.05 3.49 -0.59
C LEU A 127 -11.44 3.13 -0.07
N ALA A 128 -11.72 3.35 1.21
CA ALA A 128 -13.01 3.05 1.81
C ALA A 128 -14.15 3.80 1.10
N PHE A 129 -13.97 5.08 0.79
CA PHE A 129 -14.98 5.84 0.08
C PHE A 129 -15.10 5.43 -1.38
N GLY A 130 -14.00 5.01 -2.02
CA GLY A 130 -14.04 4.45 -3.36
C GLY A 130 -14.80 3.14 -3.45
N PHE A 131 -14.55 2.20 -2.54
CA PHE A 131 -15.22 0.89 -2.56
C PHE A 131 -16.67 0.94 -2.07
N LEU A 132 -16.98 1.79 -1.08
CA LEU A 132 -18.27 1.76 -0.38
C LEU A 132 -19.13 3.00 -0.64
N GLY A 133 -18.54 4.07 -1.14
CA GLY A 133 -19.21 5.35 -1.34
C GLY A 133 -20.03 5.41 -2.64
N PRO A 134 -20.84 6.46 -2.81
CA PRO A 134 -21.78 6.59 -3.93
C PRO A 134 -21.16 7.18 -5.20
N LYS A 135 -19.83 7.34 -5.31
CA LYS A 135 -19.14 7.93 -6.48
C LYS A 135 -18.73 6.83 -7.50
N PRO A 136 -19.44 6.66 -8.63
CA PRO A 136 -19.20 5.53 -9.54
C PRO A 136 -17.81 5.53 -10.16
N GLN A 137 -17.30 6.70 -10.54
CA GLN A 137 -15.97 6.85 -11.15
C GLN A 137 -14.86 6.41 -10.19
N LEU A 138 -14.95 6.82 -8.92
CA LEU A 138 -13.95 6.42 -7.92
C LEU A 138 -14.07 4.93 -7.59
N ALA A 139 -15.29 4.39 -7.54
CA ALA A 139 -15.53 2.96 -7.36
C ALA A 139 -14.93 2.13 -8.49
N GLU A 140 -15.06 2.57 -9.74
CA GLU A 140 -14.45 1.91 -10.90
C GLU A 140 -12.91 1.89 -10.77
N VAL A 141 -12.30 3.02 -10.40
CA VAL A 141 -10.85 3.11 -10.21
C VAL A 141 -10.37 2.21 -9.07
N CYS A 142 -11.06 2.19 -7.93
CA CYS A 142 -10.72 1.32 -6.81
C CYS A 142 -10.91 -0.17 -7.15
N ALA A 143 -12.00 -0.53 -7.85
CA ALA A 143 -12.24 -1.88 -8.31
C ALA A 143 -11.16 -2.34 -9.31
N PHE A 144 -10.78 -1.47 -10.26
CA PHE A 144 -9.70 -1.74 -11.19
C PHE A 144 -8.36 -1.93 -10.48
N PHE A 145 -8.04 -1.07 -9.50
CA PHE A 145 -6.84 -1.19 -8.67
C PHE A 145 -6.79 -2.55 -7.95
N LYS A 146 -7.86 -2.91 -7.22
CA LYS A 146 -7.97 -4.21 -6.54
C LYS A 146 -7.82 -5.37 -7.52
N HIS A 147 -8.47 -5.29 -8.68
CA HIS A 147 -8.38 -6.32 -9.69
C HIS A 147 -6.94 -6.53 -10.17
N GLN A 148 -6.19 -5.46 -10.44
CA GLN A 148 -4.78 -5.59 -10.86
C GLN A 148 -3.91 -6.24 -9.78
N ILE A 149 -4.10 -5.88 -8.50
CA ILE A 149 -3.34 -6.48 -7.40
C ILE A 149 -3.69 -7.96 -7.21
N VAL A 150 -4.98 -8.31 -7.19
CA VAL A 150 -5.42 -9.70 -7.04
C VAL A 150 -4.99 -10.56 -8.22
N GLN A 151 -5.03 -10.04 -9.44
CA GLN A 151 -4.52 -10.75 -10.61
C GLN A 151 -3.01 -10.91 -10.56
N TYR A 152 -2.26 -9.87 -10.15
CA TYR A 152 -0.82 -9.99 -9.94
C TYR A 152 -0.47 -11.11 -8.96
N LEU A 153 -1.17 -11.17 -7.82
CA LEU A 153 -1.00 -12.24 -6.84
C LEU A 153 -1.31 -13.62 -7.43
N ARG A 154 -2.35 -13.76 -8.26
CA ARG A 154 -2.66 -15.02 -8.92
C ARG A 154 -1.58 -15.43 -9.93
N ASP A 155 -1.16 -14.49 -10.78
CA ASP A 155 -0.14 -14.74 -11.81
C ASP A 155 1.19 -15.18 -11.19
N MET A 156 1.54 -14.65 -10.00
CA MET A 156 2.75 -15.04 -9.28
C MET A 156 2.81 -16.53 -8.93
N PHE A 157 1.67 -17.22 -8.85
CA PHE A 157 1.57 -18.65 -8.54
C PHE A 157 1.10 -19.50 -9.72
N ASP A 158 0.98 -18.90 -10.91
CA ASP A 158 0.53 -19.58 -12.11
C ASP A 158 1.74 -20.10 -12.91
N LEU A 159 1.85 -21.43 -13.05
CA LEU A 159 2.94 -22.10 -13.75
C LEU A 159 3.02 -21.74 -15.25
N ASP A 160 1.93 -21.26 -15.84
CA ASP A 160 1.90 -20.79 -17.22
C ASP A 160 2.47 -19.36 -17.35
N ASN A 161 2.44 -18.58 -16.26
CA ASN A 161 2.91 -17.19 -16.24
C ASN A 161 4.31 -17.04 -15.64
N VAL A 162 4.73 -17.93 -14.73
CA VAL A 162 6.02 -17.84 -14.04
C VAL A 162 6.79 -19.17 -14.04
N ARG A 163 8.10 -19.09 -14.24
CA ARG A 163 8.98 -20.26 -14.30
C ARG A 163 9.54 -20.60 -12.92
N TYR A 164 8.96 -21.62 -12.29
CA TYR A 164 9.46 -22.22 -11.04
C TYR A 164 10.67 -23.16 -11.21
N THR A 165 11.49 -22.96 -12.24
CA THR A 165 12.64 -23.81 -12.54
C THR A 165 13.88 -23.43 -11.73
N SER A 166 14.01 -22.15 -11.37
CA SER A 166 15.11 -21.63 -10.56
C SER A 166 14.73 -20.30 -9.92
N VAL A 167 15.40 -19.92 -8.82
CA VAL A 167 15.16 -18.66 -8.13
C VAL A 167 15.36 -17.43 -9.05
N PRO A 168 16.43 -17.34 -9.88
CA PRO A 168 16.59 -16.20 -10.78
C PRO A 168 15.50 -16.09 -11.85
N ALA A 169 15.05 -17.21 -12.41
CA ALA A 169 13.98 -17.21 -13.41
C ALA A 169 12.66 -16.72 -12.80
N LEU A 170 12.30 -17.22 -11.61
CA LEU A 170 11.11 -16.78 -10.89
C LEU A 170 11.17 -15.29 -10.54
N ALA A 171 12.33 -14.80 -10.07
CA ALA A 171 12.50 -13.40 -9.72
C ALA A 171 12.32 -12.47 -10.93
N ASP A 172 12.86 -12.85 -12.10
CA ASP A 172 12.70 -12.09 -13.34
C ASP A 172 11.23 -12.06 -13.79
N ASP A 173 10.55 -13.21 -13.78
CA ASP A 173 9.15 -13.31 -14.19
C ASP A 173 8.23 -12.49 -13.26
N ILE A 174 8.41 -12.60 -11.93
CA ILE A 174 7.64 -11.79 -10.96
C ILE A 174 7.88 -10.29 -11.16
N LEU A 175 9.13 -9.88 -11.41
CA LEU A 175 9.45 -8.48 -11.67
C LEU A 175 8.80 -7.97 -12.95
N GLN A 176 8.80 -8.78 -14.02
CA GLN A 176 8.11 -8.45 -15.26
C GLN A 176 6.59 -8.33 -15.08
N LEU A 177 5.97 -9.25 -14.32
CA LEU A 177 4.56 -9.16 -13.95
C LEU A 177 4.25 -7.86 -13.19
N SER A 178 5.07 -7.52 -12.19
CA SER A 178 4.92 -6.29 -11.40
C SER A 178 4.99 -5.03 -12.26
N ARG A 179 5.96 -4.95 -13.18
CA ARG A 179 6.12 -3.83 -14.13
C ARG A 179 4.91 -3.71 -15.06
N ARG A 180 4.50 -4.82 -15.69
CA ARG A 180 3.35 -4.85 -16.60
C ARG A 180 2.07 -4.39 -15.91
N ARG A 181 1.79 -4.89 -14.69
CA ARG A 181 0.60 -4.52 -13.91
C ARG A 181 0.65 -3.04 -13.50
N SER A 182 1.83 -2.54 -13.12
CA SER A 182 2.04 -1.13 -12.80
C SER A 182 1.81 -0.20 -13.99
N GLU A 183 2.29 -0.57 -15.18
CA GLU A 183 2.08 0.20 -16.43
C GLU A 183 0.60 0.28 -16.80
N ILE A 184 -0.11 -0.85 -16.77
CA ILE A 184 -1.56 -0.90 -17.02
C ILE A 184 -2.31 0.02 -16.05
N LEU A 185 -1.97 -0.04 -14.76
CA LEU A 185 -2.62 0.75 -13.74
C LEU A 185 -2.32 2.25 -13.86
N LEU A 186 -1.06 2.63 -14.13
CA LEU A 186 -0.68 4.02 -14.35
C LEU A 186 -1.36 4.60 -15.60
N GLY A 187 -1.42 3.83 -16.69
CA GLY A 187 -2.13 4.19 -17.91
C GLY A 187 -3.62 4.43 -17.65
N TYR A 188 -4.28 3.58 -16.88
CA TYR A 188 -5.68 3.75 -16.49
C TYR A 188 -5.90 5.00 -15.62
N LEU A 189 -4.98 5.28 -14.70
CA LEU A 189 -5.05 6.47 -13.85
C LEU A 189 -4.77 7.78 -14.63
N GLY A 190 -4.34 7.71 -15.89
CA GLY A 190 -3.94 8.89 -16.66
C GLY A 190 -2.76 9.63 -16.02
N ALA A 191 -2.02 8.97 -15.14
CA ALA A 191 -0.76 9.49 -14.63
C ALA A 191 0.23 9.48 -15.80
N PRO A 192 1.04 10.53 -16.01
CA PRO A 192 2.11 10.45 -17.00
C PRO A 192 2.93 9.21 -16.66
N GLY A 193 3.02 8.28 -17.62
CA GLY A 193 3.91 7.13 -17.49
C GLY A 193 5.25 7.69 -17.07
N ALA A 194 5.82 7.16 -15.98
CA ALA A 194 7.09 7.65 -15.46
C ALA A 194 8.12 7.56 -16.60
N SER A 195 8.39 8.70 -17.24
CA SER A 195 9.47 8.84 -18.18
C SER A 195 10.74 8.57 -17.40
N SER A 196 11.23 7.33 -17.45
CA SER A 196 12.62 6.90 -17.26
C SER A 196 13.52 7.72 -16.31
N VAL A 197 13.00 8.18 -15.17
CA VAL A 197 13.77 8.90 -14.15
C VAL A 197 13.64 8.09 -12.86
N GLY A 198 14.65 7.24 -12.64
CA GLY A 198 15.01 6.77 -11.31
C GLY A 198 14.13 5.69 -10.67
N LEU A 199 13.60 4.72 -11.42
CA LEU A 199 13.23 3.43 -10.81
C LEU A 199 14.49 2.59 -10.62
N ASN A 200 15.30 2.97 -9.66
CA ASN A 200 16.20 2.13 -8.87
C ASN A 200 16.66 3.05 -7.76
N GLY A 201 16.39 2.68 -6.50
CA GLY A 201 17.15 3.26 -5.41
C GLY A 201 18.63 3.07 -5.75
N GLU A 202 19.35 4.17 -5.94
CA GLU A 202 20.79 4.10 -6.03
C GLU A 202 21.26 3.47 -4.72
N LEU A 203 21.74 2.22 -4.81
CA LEU A 203 22.65 1.68 -3.82
C LEU A 203 23.73 2.74 -3.59
N PRO A 204 24.07 3.09 -2.33
CA PRO A 204 25.16 4.01 -2.08
C PRO A 204 26.36 3.50 -2.86
N ARG A 205 26.85 4.31 -3.81
CA ARG A 205 28.07 3.99 -4.56
C ARG A 205 29.16 3.74 -3.53
N GLY A 206 29.56 2.49 -3.39
CA GLY A 206 30.70 2.11 -2.56
C GLY A 206 31.89 2.94 -3.02
N ASN A 207 32.43 3.75 -2.12
CA ASN A 207 33.66 4.47 -2.35
C ASN A 207 34.80 3.47 -2.52
N GLY A 208 35.28 3.35 -3.76
CA GLY A 208 36.69 3.27 -4.11
C GLY A 208 37.43 1.94 -3.89
N PRO A 209 38.55 1.74 -4.60
CA PRO A 209 39.20 0.45 -4.75
C PRO A 209 39.95 0.06 -3.48
N MET A 210 39.93 -1.24 -3.19
CA MET A 210 40.83 -1.87 -2.23
C MET A 210 42.25 -1.80 -2.82
N GLU A 211 43.06 -0.85 -2.35
CA GLU A 211 44.51 -0.88 -2.60
C GLU A 211 45.11 -2.07 -1.83
N GLU A 212 45.85 -2.89 -2.56
CA GLU A 212 46.74 -3.93 -2.02
C GLU A 212 47.95 -3.31 -1.29
N LEU A 213 48.52 -4.10 -0.37
CA LEU A 213 49.81 -3.98 0.33
C LEU A 213 49.78 -3.13 1.62
N GLU A 214 50.18 -3.62 2.80
CA GLU A 214 51.25 -4.60 3.14
C GLU A 214 50.82 -5.71 4.12
#